data_AF-A0A3C0PFI3-F1
#
_entry.id   AF-A0A3C0PFI3-F1
#
_cell.length_a   1.000
_cell.length_b   1.000
_cell.length_c   1.000
_cell.angle_alpha   90.00
_cell.angle_beta   90.00
_cell.angle_gamma   90.00
#
_symmetry.space_group_name_H-M   'P 1'
#
loop_
_entity.id
_entity.type
_entity.pdbx_description
1 polymer ?
#
loop_
_entity_poly.entity_id
_entity_poly.type
_entity_poly.pdbx_seq_one_letter_code
_entity_poly.pdbx_strand_id
1 'polypeptide(L)'
;MNIYDCDSIEKQIEFSAMTSDGEISEDLLKQLVETQTKSIEQIDKLLRYVRHLQLFSENCRQEKTRISELQNRADRRIDSIKKYLTPYVESRGKVDAGVFSLSTRKSESVELDDNFNDPDYSTQIISWTPDKKKIKDAIKNGKIIHGARLIQSINLQIK
;
A
#
# COMPACT_ATOMS: atom_id res chain seq x y z
N MET A 1 0.16 -31.52 -10.28
CA MET A 1 0.62 -30.15 -9.97
C MET A 1 2.05 -30.28 -9.47
N ASN A 2 3.01 -30.27 -10.40
CA ASN A 2 4.41 -30.57 -10.09
C ASN A 2 5.14 -29.24 -9.83
N ILE A 3 5.50 -28.99 -8.57
CA ILE A 3 6.16 -27.74 -8.14
C ILE A 3 7.56 -27.63 -8.80
N TYR A 4 8.20 -28.76 -9.07
CA TYR A 4 9.59 -28.86 -9.53
C TYR A 4 9.89 -28.30 -10.93
N ASP A 5 8.87 -28.02 -11.76
CA ASP A 5 9.09 -27.48 -13.10
C ASP A 5 9.31 -25.95 -13.12
N CYS A 6 8.94 -25.26 -12.03
CA CYS A 6 9.11 -23.81 -11.86
C CYS A 6 10.42 -23.43 -11.13
N ASP A 7 11.02 -24.36 -10.38
CA ASP A 7 12.24 -24.17 -9.58
C ASP A 7 13.39 -23.52 -10.36
N SER A 8 13.56 -23.86 -11.64
CA SER A 8 14.66 -23.34 -12.46
C SER A 8 14.47 -21.87 -12.85
N ILE A 9 13.23 -21.44 -13.08
CA ILE A 9 12.88 -20.05 -13.40
C ILE A 9 12.88 -19.22 -12.12
N GLU A 10 12.27 -19.76 -11.06
CA GLU A 10 12.25 -19.15 -9.73
C GLU A 10 13.68 -18.87 -9.25
N LYS A 11 14.57 -19.87 -9.29
CA LYS A 11 16.00 -19.69 -8.93
C LYS A 11 16.71 -18.66 -9.79
N GLN A 12 16.47 -18.60 -11.10
CA GLN A 12 17.09 -17.59 -11.97
C GLN A 12 16.62 -16.17 -11.65
N ILE A 13 15.32 -16.00 -11.41
CA ILE A 13 14.72 -14.71 -11.07
C ILE A 13 15.16 -14.26 -9.67
N GLU A 14 15.08 -15.15 -8.68
CA GLU A 14 15.49 -14.89 -7.30
C GLU A 14 16.98 -14.56 -7.18
N PHE A 15 17.85 -15.30 -7.88
CA PHE A 15 19.29 -15.01 -7.90
C PHE A 15 19.56 -13.60 -8.45
N SER A 16 18.85 -13.18 -9.48
CA SER A 16 18.98 -11.82 -10.02
C SER A 16 18.43 -10.74 -9.08
N ALA A 17 17.30 -11.03 -8.42
CA ALA A 17 16.65 -10.11 -7.49
C ALA A 17 17.48 -9.90 -6.21
N MET A 18 18.17 -10.95 -5.73
CA MET A 18 19.14 -10.86 -4.62
C MET A 18 20.33 -9.95 -4.93
N THR A 19 20.72 -9.84 -6.20
CA THR A 19 21.87 -9.02 -6.62
C THR A 19 21.47 -7.55 -6.85
N SER A 20 20.16 -7.25 -6.84
CA SER A 20 19.58 -5.95 -7.24
C SER A 20 18.57 -5.40 -6.21
N ASP A 21 18.76 -5.70 -4.92
CA ASP A 21 17.95 -5.20 -3.80
C ASP A 21 16.43 -5.50 -3.90
N GLY A 22 16.08 -6.63 -4.54
CA GLY A 22 14.70 -7.09 -4.72
C GLY A 22 14.03 -6.58 -6.00
N GLU A 23 14.69 -5.73 -6.80
CA GLU A 23 14.19 -5.30 -8.09
C GLU A 23 14.60 -6.29 -9.19
N ILE A 24 13.61 -6.78 -9.95
CA ILE A 24 13.87 -7.58 -11.14
C ILE A 24 13.99 -6.59 -12.31
N SER A 25 15.17 -6.50 -12.92
CA SER A 25 15.41 -5.61 -14.06
C SER A 25 14.46 -5.91 -15.22
N GLU A 26 13.86 -4.86 -15.80
CA GLU A 26 12.94 -4.97 -16.94
C GLU A 26 13.60 -5.65 -18.15
N ASP A 27 14.91 -5.44 -18.35
CA ASP A 27 15.68 -6.06 -19.42
C ASP A 27 15.87 -7.57 -19.19
N LEU A 28 16.03 -7.99 -17.94
CA LEU A 28 16.10 -9.42 -17.61
C LEU A 28 14.75 -10.10 -17.83
N LEU A 29 13.64 -9.44 -17.45
CA LEU A 29 12.29 -9.95 -17.73
C LEU A 29 12.05 -10.10 -19.23
N LYS A 30 12.45 -9.10 -20.03
CA LYS A 30 12.36 -9.18 -21.50
C LYS A 30 13.17 -10.35 -22.04
N GLN A 31 14.42 -10.50 -21.62
CA GLN A 31 15.30 -11.58 -22.07
C GLN A 31 14.77 -12.96 -21.64
N LEU A 32 14.23 -13.07 -20.43
CA LEU A 32 13.67 -14.32 -19.91
C LEU A 32 12.40 -14.70 -20.67
N VAL A 33 11.51 -13.74 -20.95
CA VAL A 33 10.35 -13.93 -21.83
C VAL A 33 10.82 -14.36 -23.22
N GLU A 34 11.71 -13.63 -23.88
CA GLU A 34 12.19 -14.00 -25.23
C GLU A 34 12.85 -15.39 -25.28
N THR A 35 13.59 -15.76 -24.23
CA THR A 35 14.24 -17.08 -24.14
C THR A 35 13.25 -18.21 -23.85
N GLN A 36 12.21 -17.91 -23.07
CA GLN A 36 11.19 -18.86 -22.57
C GLN A 36 9.83 -18.74 -23.29
N THR A 37 9.74 -18.07 -24.44
CA THR A 37 8.47 -17.98 -25.22
C THR A 37 8.57 -18.77 -26.53
N LYS A 38 9.57 -19.65 -26.66
CA LYS A 38 9.79 -20.45 -27.87
C LYS A 38 8.85 -21.66 -27.98
N SER A 39 8.17 -22.03 -26.89
CA SER A 39 7.18 -23.12 -26.81
C SER A 39 6.07 -22.81 -25.79
N ILE A 40 4.86 -23.35 -26.02
CA ILE A 40 3.69 -23.24 -25.12
C ILE A 40 4.02 -23.73 -23.70
N GLU A 41 4.86 -24.75 -23.57
CA GLU A 41 5.27 -25.30 -22.27
C GLU A 41 6.05 -24.30 -21.43
N GLN A 42 6.85 -23.44 -22.05
CA GLN A 42 7.63 -22.43 -21.35
C GLN A 42 6.75 -21.24 -20.94
N ILE A 43 5.74 -20.90 -21.77
CA ILE A 43 4.69 -19.92 -21.41
C ILE A 43 3.88 -20.44 -20.21
N ASP A 44 3.51 -21.72 -20.17
CA ASP A 44 2.80 -22.32 -19.03
C ASP A 44 3.60 -22.18 -17.73
N LYS A 45 4.93 -22.39 -17.78
CA LYS A 45 5.80 -22.19 -16.61
C LYS A 45 5.81 -20.73 -16.12
N LEU A 46 5.90 -19.75 -17.02
CA LEU A 46 5.81 -18.33 -16.64
C LEU A 46 4.46 -17.97 -16.04
N LEU A 47 3.35 -18.48 -16.60
CA LEU A 47 2.01 -18.24 -16.07
C LEU A 47 1.82 -18.86 -14.67
N ARG A 48 2.39 -20.04 -14.42
CA ARG A 48 2.41 -20.65 -13.09
C ARG A 48 3.17 -19.78 -12.08
N TYR A 49 4.31 -19.23 -12.48
CA TYR A 49 5.07 -18.32 -11.62
C TYR A 49 4.31 -17.02 -11.33
N VAL A 50 3.65 -16.43 -12.35
CA VAL A 50 2.75 -15.28 -12.13
C VAL A 50 1.65 -15.63 -11.12
N ARG A 51 1.04 -16.81 -11.23
CA ARG A 51 0.01 -17.26 -10.29
C ARG A 51 0.57 -17.44 -8.87
N HIS A 52 1.78 -17.98 -8.74
CA HIS A 52 2.48 -18.08 -7.47
C HIS A 52 2.66 -16.69 -6.84
N LEU A 53 3.20 -15.72 -7.60
CA LEU A 53 3.43 -14.35 -7.12
C LEU A 53 2.13 -13.64 -6.72
N GLN A 54 1.02 -13.88 -7.43
CA GLN A 54 -0.30 -13.36 -7.04
C GLN A 54 -0.73 -13.88 -5.66
N LEU A 55 -0.62 -15.19 -5.43
CA LEU A 55 -0.97 -15.81 -4.15
C LEU A 55 -0.04 -15.34 -3.03
N PHE A 56 1.26 -15.24 -3.31
CA PHE A 56 2.23 -14.72 -2.36
C PHE A 56 1.92 -13.27 -1.96
N SER A 57 1.66 -12.40 -2.94
CA SER A 57 1.28 -11.01 -2.69
C SER A 57 0.00 -10.88 -1.85
N GLU A 58 -1.00 -11.72 -2.12
CA GLU A 58 -2.23 -11.76 -1.34
C GLU A 58 -1.96 -12.17 0.11
N ASN A 59 -1.18 -13.22 0.33
CA ASN A 59 -0.79 -13.67 1.67
C ASN A 59 -0.02 -12.57 2.43
N CYS A 60 0.93 -11.89 1.77
CA CYS A 60 1.66 -10.77 2.38
C CYS A 60 0.70 -9.63 2.80
N ARG A 61 -0.32 -9.32 1.98
CA ARG A 61 -1.31 -8.28 2.30
C ARG A 61 -2.18 -8.67 3.49
N GLN A 62 -2.61 -9.93 3.58
CA GLN A 62 -3.36 -10.44 4.71
C GLN A 62 -2.52 -10.34 6.00
N GLU A 63 -1.26 -10.77 5.94
CA GLU A 63 -0.36 -10.74 7.10
C GLU A 63 -0.04 -9.32 7.55
N LYS A 64 0.21 -8.40 6.62
CA LYS A 64 0.37 -6.97 6.91
C LYS A 64 -0.84 -6.40 7.65
N THR A 65 -2.05 -6.78 7.20
CA THR A 65 -3.30 -6.34 7.85
C THR A 65 -3.39 -6.89 9.28
N ARG A 66 -3.12 -8.19 9.47
CA ARG A 66 -3.12 -8.84 10.79
C ARG A 66 -2.13 -8.19 11.77
N ILE A 67 -0.92 -7.88 11.31
CA ILE A 67 0.11 -7.22 12.13
C ILE A 67 -0.32 -5.79 12.49
N SER A 68 -0.85 -5.03 11.53
CA SER A 68 -1.38 -3.70 11.78
C SER A 68 -2.50 -3.70 12.83
N GLU A 69 -3.43 -4.67 12.76
CA GLU A 69 -4.47 -4.82 13.77
C GLU A 69 -3.92 -5.18 15.15
N LEU A 70 -2.90 -6.04 15.22
CA LEU A 70 -2.21 -6.37 16.48
C LEU A 70 -1.56 -5.14 17.10
N GLN A 71 -0.86 -4.34 16.30
CA GLN A 71 -0.26 -3.08 16.73
C GLN A 71 -1.35 -2.15 17.28
N ASN A 72 -2.42 -1.92 16.52
CA ASN A 72 -3.53 -1.06 16.93
C ASN A 72 -4.17 -1.53 18.26
N ARG A 73 -4.25 -2.84 18.51
CA ARG A 73 -4.73 -3.37 19.79
C ARG A 73 -3.77 -3.06 20.94
N ALA A 74 -2.46 -3.17 20.71
CA ALA A 74 -1.46 -2.81 21.70
C ALA A 74 -1.50 -1.30 22.03
N ASP A 75 -1.59 -0.45 21.00
CA ASP A 75 -1.66 1.00 21.15
C ASP A 75 -2.91 1.41 21.96
N ARG A 76 -4.09 0.86 21.63
CA ARG A 76 -5.32 1.09 22.41
C ARG A 76 -5.16 0.68 23.88
N ARG A 77 -4.46 -0.42 24.15
CA ARG A 77 -4.22 -0.88 25.52
C ARG A 77 -3.25 0.04 26.25
N ILE A 78 -2.20 0.50 25.58
CA ILE A 78 -1.26 1.50 26.11
C ILE A 78 -2.02 2.78 26.48
N ASP A 79 -2.86 3.29 25.58
CA ASP A 79 -3.64 4.51 25.82
C ASP A 79 -4.64 4.34 26.96
N SER A 80 -5.28 3.17 27.05
CA SER A 80 -6.17 2.85 28.18
C SER A 80 -5.43 2.85 29.52
N ILE A 81 -4.22 2.28 29.57
CA ILE A 81 -3.37 2.28 30.76
C ILE A 81 -2.91 3.71 31.10
N LYS A 82 -2.46 4.49 30.11
CA LYS A 82 -2.10 5.90 30.31
C LYS A 82 -3.27 6.71 30.86
N LYS A 83 -4.47 6.53 30.32
CA LYS A 83 -5.70 7.18 30.80
C LYS A 83 -5.97 6.83 32.26
N TYR A 84 -5.73 5.59 32.67
CA TYR A 84 -5.88 5.16 34.06
C TYR A 84 -4.80 5.75 34.99
N LEU A 85 -3.55 5.87 34.51
CA LEU A 85 -2.44 6.42 35.30
C LEU A 85 -2.46 7.95 35.41
N THR A 86 -3.07 8.63 34.44
CA THR A 86 -3.05 10.11 34.36
C THR A 86 -3.58 10.79 35.63
N PRO A 87 -4.77 10.44 36.17
CA PRO A 87 -5.29 11.05 37.40
C PRO A 87 -4.38 10.80 38.62
N TYR A 88 -3.75 9.63 38.68
CA TYR A 88 -2.82 9.30 39.77
C TYR A 88 -1.58 10.21 39.74
N VAL A 89 -0.96 10.38 38.57
CA VAL A 89 0.20 11.27 38.40
C VAL A 89 -0.20 12.74 38.59
N GLU A 90 -1.35 13.15 38.08
CA GLU A 90 -1.87 14.51 38.26
C GLU A 90 -2.06 14.87 39.75
N SER A 91 -2.57 13.93 40.55
CA SER A 91 -2.77 14.15 42.00
C SER A 91 -1.48 14.24 42.82
N ARG A 92 -0.38 13.64 42.35
CA ARG A 92 0.89 13.54 43.10
C ARG A 92 2.02 14.41 42.53
N GLY A 93 1.85 14.96 41.34
CA GLY A 93 2.95 15.54 40.58
C GLY A 93 3.86 14.47 39.97
N LYS A 94 5.12 14.82 39.70
CA LYS A 94 6.08 13.90 39.07
C LYS A 94 6.26 12.63 39.92
N VAL A 95 6.14 11.46 39.30
CA VAL A 95 6.30 10.15 39.95
C VAL A 95 7.44 9.37 39.30
N ASP A 96 8.43 8.97 40.09
CA ASP A 96 9.48 8.06 39.64
C ASP A 96 9.15 6.61 40.02
N ALA A 97 9.24 5.70 39.05
CA ALA A 97 8.90 4.29 39.16
C ALA A 97 10.04 3.43 38.59
N GLY A 98 11.02 3.12 39.44
CA GLY A 98 12.22 2.39 39.03
C GLY A 98 13.02 3.17 37.99
N VAL A 99 13.12 2.64 36.77
CA VAL A 99 13.79 3.31 35.63
C VAL A 99 12.90 4.28 34.87
N PHE A 100 11.61 4.37 35.21
CA PHE A 100 10.64 5.22 34.52
C PHE A 100 10.32 6.48 35.33
N SER A 101 10.03 7.58 34.65
CA SER A 101 9.53 8.81 35.26
C SER A 101 8.24 9.25 34.57
N LEU A 102 7.20 9.49 35.36
CA LEU A 102 5.88 9.90 34.89
C LEU A 102 5.64 11.36 35.25
N SER A 103 5.18 12.12 34.27
CA SER A 103 4.74 13.50 34.44
C SER A 103 3.56 13.78 33.53
N THR A 104 2.69 14.69 33.95
CA THR A 104 1.63 15.23 33.10
C THR A 104 2.12 16.52 32.44
N ARG A 105 1.59 16.80 31.25
CA ARG A 105 1.77 18.09 30.58
C ARG A 105 0.40 18.62 30.22
N LYS A 106 0.24 19.93 30.23
CA LYS A 106 -0.94 20.56 29.64
C LYS A 106 -0.85 20.44 28.12
N SER A 107 -1.94 20.05 27.49
CA SER A 107 -2.12 20.14 26.05
C SER A 107 -3.42 20.89 25.78
N GLU A 108 -3.38 21.81 24.84
CA GLU A 108 -4.54 22.55 24.39
C GLU A 108 -4.90 22.02 23.00
N SER A 109 -6.18 21.73 22.79
CA SER A 109 -6.74 21.32 21.51
C SER A 109 -8.06 22.03 21.31
N VAL A 110 -8.32 22.49 20.09
CA VAL A 110 -9.61 23.06 19.71
C VAL A 110 -10.55 21.91 19.36
N GLU A 111 -11.64 21.77 20.10
CA GLU A 111 -12.75 20.91 19.75
C GLU A 111 -13.74 21.74 18.93
N LEU A 112 -14.09 21.25 17.73
CA LEU A 112 -15.05 21.91 16.84
C LEU A 112 -16.31 21.05 16.79
N ASP A 113 -17.48 21.68 16.84
CA ASP A 113 -18.75 21.01 16.62
C ASP A 113 -18.87 20.54 15.16
N ASP A 114 -19.69 19.51 14.92
CA ASP A 114 -19.91 18.90 13.59
C ASP A 114 -20.35 19.92 12.51
N ASN A 115 -20.93 21.06 12.92
CA ASN A 115 -21.44 22.11 12.03
C ASN A 115 -20.54 23.35 11.97
N PHE A 116 -19.31 23.29 12.49
CA PHE A 116 -18.39 24.42 12.43
C PHE A 116 -18.06 24.78 10.98
N ASN A 117 -18.47 25.97 10.57
CA ASN A 117 -18.21 26.50 9.23
C ASN A 117 -18.16 28.04 9.31
N ASP A 118 -17.11 28.53 9.97
CA ASP A 118 -16.84 29.96 10.08
C ASP A 118 -15.89 30.39 8.95
N PRO A 119 -16.28 31.30 8.04
CA PRO A 119 -15.43 31.75 6.93
C PRO A 119 -14.10 32.40 7.35
N ASP A 120 -14.00 32.96 8.55
CA ASP A 120 -12.76 33.58 9.05
C ASP A 120 -11.74 32.53 9.50
N TYR A 121 -12.20 31.31 9.81
CA TYR A 121 -11.38 30.20 10.31
C TYR A 121 -11.46 28.93 9.43
N SER A 122 -12.17 29.00 8.30
CA SER A 122 -12.39 27.86 7.38
C SER A 122 -11.97 28.23 5.96
N THR A 123 -11.22 27.34 5.31
CA THR A 123 -10.87 27.49 3.89
C THR A 123 -11.86 26.70 3.03
N GLN A 124 -12.53 27.37 2.09
CA GLN A 124 -13.36 26.69 1.11
C GLN A 124 -12.48 25.94 0.09
N ILE A 125 -12.50 24.60 0.12
CA ILE A 125 -11.79 23.77 -0.86
C ILE A 125 -12.70 23.55 -2.08
N ILE A 126 -12.55 24.38 -3.12
CA ILE A 126 -13.18 24.14 -4.43
C ILE A 126 -12.23 23.29 -5.25
N SER A 127 -12.45 21.97 -5.29
CA SER A 127 -11.66 21.05 -6.11
C SER A 127 -12.46 20.54 -7.31
N TRP A 128 -11.90 20.71 -8.51
CA TRP A 128 -12.41 20.09 -9.73
C TRP A 128 -11.68 18.78 -9.95
N THR A 129 -12.35 17.66 -9.71
CA THR A 129 -11.79 16.33 -9.98
C THR A 129 -12.06 15.95 -11.44
N PRO A 130 -11.01 15.66 -12.25
CA PRO A 130 -11.20 15.27 -13.64
C PRO A 130 -11.96 13.94 -13.77
N ASP A 131 -13.14 13.98 -14.38
CA ASP A 131 -13.88 12.77 -14.74
C ASP A 131 -13.28 12.14 -16.01
N LYS A 132 -12.31 11.25 -15.80
CA LYS A 132 -11.61 10.55 -16.88
C LYS A 132 -12.54 9.77 -17.81
N LYS A 133 -13.72 9.32 -17.33
CA LYS A 133 -14.69 8.61 -18.19
C LYS A 133 -15.35 9.59 -19.15
N LYS A 134 -15.90 10.69 -18.64
CA LYS A 134 -16.49 11.74 -19.51
C LYS A 134 -15.48 12.33 -20.48
N ILE A 135 -14.24 12.55 -20.04
CA ILE A 135 -13.14 13.02 -20.88
C ILE A 135 -12.83 12.00 -21.99
N LYS A 136 -12.72 10.70 -21.64
CA LYS A 136 -12.49 9.62 -22.60
C LYS A 136 -13.61 9.51 -23.63
N ASP A 137 -14.86 9.61 -23.21
CA ASP A 137 -16.02 9.51 -24.10
C ASP A 137 -16.13 10.73 -25.02
N ALA A 138 -15.86 11.94 -24.51
CA ALA A 138 -15.81 13.15 -25.32
C ALA A 138 -14.70 13.10 -26.39
N ILE A 139 -13.50 12.63 -26.03
CA ILE A 139 -12.39 12.45 -26.99
C ILE A 139 -12.75 11.40 -28.04
N LYS A 140 -13.39 10.28 -27.65
CA LYS A 140 -13.87 9.25 -28.60
C LYS A 140 -14.93 9.77 -29.56
N ASN A 141 -15.77 10.70 -29.11
CA ASN A 141 -16.79 11.35 -29.93
C ASN A 141 -16.25 12.53 -30.76
N GLY A 142 -14.92 12.69 -30.85
CA GLY A 142 -14.27 13.68 -31.71
C GLY A 142 -14.06 15.06 -31.10
N LYS A 143 -14.35 15.26 -29.80
CA LYS A 143 -14.03 16.52 -29.12
C LYS A 143 -12.56 16.59 -28.74
N ILE A 144 -11.90 17.70 -29.07
CA ILE A 144 -10.54 18.00 -28.63
C ILE A 144 -10.62 18.63 -27.23
N ILE A 145 -10.00 17.96 -26.24
CA ILE A 145 -9.89 18.47 -24.87
C ILE A 145 -8.43 18.83 -24.60
N HIS A 146 -8.15 20.12 -24.41
CA HIS A 146 -6.81 20.59 -24.08
C HIS A 146 -6.30 19.91 -22.80
N GLY A 147 -5.09 19.33 -22.87
CA GLY A 147 -4.46 18.62 -21.76
C GLY A 147 -4.87 17.16 -21.59
N ALA A 148 -5.78 16.62 -22.40
CA ALA A 148 -6.17 15.21 -22.35
C ALA A 148 -5.95 14.52 -23.71
N ARG A 149 -5.30 13.33 -23.67
CA ARG A 149 -5.09 12.48 -24.86
C ARG A 149 -5.44 11.03 -24.54
N LEU A 150 -5.93 10.31 -25.55
CA LEU A 150 -6.15 8.88 -25.45
C LEU A 150 -4.80 8.16 -25.69
N ILE A 151 -4.33 7.40 -24.70
CA ILE A 151 -3.17 6.50 -24.87
C ILE A 151 -3.71 5.09 -25.01
N GLN A 152 -3.30 4.40 -26.08
CA GLN A 152 -3.63 2.99 -26.27
C GLN A 152 -2.48 2.15 -25.71
N SER A 153 -2.80 1.28 -24.75
CA SER A 153 -1.88 0.31 -24.18
C SER A 153 -2.45 -1.08 -24.37
N ILE A 154 -1.62 -1.99 -24.87
CA ILE A 154 -1.96 -3.41 -24.95
C ILE A 154 -1.64 -4.00 -23.57
N ASN A 155 -2.68 -4.48 -22.88
CA ASN A 155 -2.52 -5.12 -21.58
C ASN A 155 -2.72 -6.63 -21.75
N LEU A 156 -1.76 -7.44 -21.30
CA LEU A 156 -1.91 -8.88 -21.26
C LEU A 156 -3.02 -9.25 -20.28
N GLN A 157 -3.99 -10.05 -20.73
CA GLN A 157 -5.06 -10.58 -19.88
C GLN A 157 -4.85 -12.08 -19.65
N ILE A 158 -4.70 -12.47 -18.39
CA ILE A 158 -4.64 -13.86 -17.95
C ILE A 158 -6.00 -14.19 -17.32
N LYS A 159 -6.73 -15.18 -17.85
CA LYS A 159 -8.03 -15.65 -17.35
C LYS A 159 -7.91 -17.03 -16.74
#